data_AF-A0A1L3GF28-F1
#
_entry.id   AF-A0A1L3GF28-F1
#
_cell.length_a   1.000
_cell.length_b   1.000
_cell.length_c   1.000
_cell.angle_alpha   90.00
_cell.angle_beta   90.00
_cell.angle_gamma   90.00
#
_symmetry.space_group_name_H-M   'P 1'
#
loop_
_entity.id
_entity.type
_entity.pdbx_description
1 polymer ?
#
loop_
_entity_poly.entity_id
_entity_poly.type
_entity_poly.pdbx_seq_one_letter_code
_entity_poly.pdbx_strand_id
1 'polypeptide(L)'
;MKPTGTTGCVRSIVALLLLASTAGCGVFPRVTWPQLPNGSMTVETALDDYQKAQTLSPAKAAREMTRLRQTYRRHPDDETLFQLVALAVQPGRSQADRQLALELLRDYRRREPGDQRLLVLASMLEGRLAEQLQLTSERDRARQQAQDLETRGRELEIKNRELQEKLRALENIEKILRQRESER
;
A
#
# COMPACT_ATOMS: atom_id res chain seq x y z
N MET A 1 -14.17 42.08 -58.37
CA MET A 1 -12.99 41.21 -58.20
C MET A 1 -12.80 40.93 -56.71
N LYS A 2 -12.59 39.66 -56.34
CA LYS A 2 -12.41 39.16 -54.95
C LYS A 2 -11.09 39.66 -54.34
N PRO A 3 -10.96 39.61 -53.00
CA PRO A 3 -10.25 38.45 -52.45
C PRO A 3 -10.94 37.85 -51.20
N THR A 4 -11.01 36.52 -51.17
CA THR A 4 -11.38 35.69 -50.01
C THR A 4 -10.11 35.17 -49.35
N GLY A 5 -9.90 35.50 -48.08
CA GLY A 5 -8.78 35.01 -47.27
C GLY A 5 -8.99 33.58 -46.79
N THR A 6 -7.97 32.74 -46.94
CA THR A 6 -7.91 31.35 -46.45
C THR A 6 -7.03 31.29 -45.21
N THR A 7 -7.66 31.23 -44.03
CA THR A 7 -7.05 30.74 -42.79
C THR A 7 -7.61 29.34 -42.52
N GLY A 8 -6.74 28.37 -42.24
CA GLY A 8 -7.16 27.12 -41.59
C GLY A 8 -6.72 25.83 -42.26
N CYS A 9 -5.42 25.50 -42.21
CA CYS A 9 -4.99 24.12 -42.44
C CYS A 9 -3.99 23.58 -41.39
N VAL A 10 -3.35 24.42 -40.57
CA VAL A 10 -2.24 23.95 -39.72
C VAL A 10 -2.68 23.50 -38.33
N ARG A 11 -3.93 23.77 -37.91
CA ARG A 11 -4.45 23.38 -36.58
C ARG A 11 -5.14 22.02 -36.52
N SER A 12 -5.46 21.39 -37.65
CA SER A 12 -6.24 20.13 -37.67
C SER A 12 -5.42 18.84 -37.52
N ILE A 13 -4.12 18.86 -37.81
CA ILE A 13 -3.33 17.61 -37.82
C ILE A 13 -2.92 17.19 -36.39
N VAL A 14 -2.66 18.17 -35.51
CA VAL A 14 -2.30 17.89 -34.10
C VAL A 14 -3.50 17.37 -33.30
N ALA A 15 -4.72 17.82 -33.63
CA ALA A 15 -5.94 17.31 -33.00
C ALA A 15 -6.22 15.84 -33.37
N LEU A 16 -5.92 15.44 -34.62
CA LEU A 16 -6.14 14.05 -35.06
C LEU A 16 -5.14 13.05 -34.47
N LEU A 17 -3.90 13.47 -34.17
CA LEU A 17 -2.90 12.62 -33.53
C LEU A 17 -3.13 12.42 -32.01
N LEU A 18 -3.77 13.38 -31.34
CA LEU A 18 -4.12 13.25 -29.91
C LEU A 18 -5.38 12.39 -29.66
N LEU A 19 -6.23 12.19 -30.67
CA LEU A 19 -7.44 11.36 -30.58
C LEU A 19 -7.19 9.87 -30.88
N ALA A 20 -6.04 9.51 -31.46
CA ALA A 20 -5.70 8.11 -31.75
C ALA A 20 -5.09 7.35 -30.55
N SER A 21 -4.77 8.03 -29.44
CA SER A 21 -4.07 7.43 -28.29
C SER A 21 -4.99 7.02 -27.12
N THR A 22 -6.33 7.19 -27.23
CA THR A 22 -7.27 6.88 -26.13
C THR A 22 -8.31 5.81 -26.44
N ALA A 23 -8.27 5.19 -27.62
CA ALA A 23 -9.17 4.08 -27.97
C ALA A 23 -8.57 2.70 -27.62
N GLY A 24 -7.85 2.61 -26.50
CA GLY A 24 -7.52 1.35 -25.84
C GLY A 24 -8.60 0.95 -24.84
N CYS A 25 -9.87 0.96 -25.24
CA CYS A 25 -10.96 0.41 -24.45
C CYS A 25 -10.88 -1.12 -24.47
N GLY A 26 -9.90 -1.67 -23.74
CA GLY A 26 -10.03 -3.02 -23.24
C GLY A 26 -11.28 -3.07 -22.37
N VAL A 27 -12.32 -3.73 -22.87
CA VAL A 27 -13.47 -4.16 -22.07
C VAL A 27 -12.93 -5.22 -21.12
N PHE A 28 -12.24 -4.76 -20.07
CA PHE A 28 -11.85 -5.61 -18.97
C PHE A 28 -13.13 -5.97 -18.23
N PRO A 29 -13.35 -7.24 -17.88
CA PRO A 29 -14.57 -7.66 -17.22
C PRO A 29 -14.74 -6.80 -15.96
N ARG A 30 -15.85 -6.05 -15.93
CA ARG A 30 -16.38 -5.48 -14.69
C ARG A 30 -16.82 -6.68 -13.88
N VAL A 31 -16.10 -6.95 -12.79
CA VAL A 31 -16.61 -7.86 -11.76
C VAL A 31 -17.76 -7.10 -11.12
N THR A 32 -18.98 -7.39 -11.56
CA THR A 32 -20.20 -6.96 -10.90
C THR A 32 -20.37 -7.86 -9.69
N TRP A 33 -20.14 -7.31 -8.50
CA TRP A 33 -20.59 -7.95 -7.28
C TRP A 33 -22.10 -8.15 -7.41
N PRO A 34 -22.60 -9.40 -7.41
CA PRO A 34 -24.03 -9.62 -7.46
C PRO A 34 -24.62 -9.03 -6.18
N GLN A 35 -25.49 -8.03 -6.31
CA GLN A 35 -26.30 -7.61 -5.17
C GLN A 35 -27.25 -8.76 -4.86
N LEU A 36 -27.12 -9.39 -3.70
CA LEU A 36 -28.08 -10.44 -3.34
C LEU A 36 -29.45 -9.79 -3.14
N PRO A 37 -30.49 -10.27 -3.85
CA PRO A 37 -31.85 -9.81 -3.60
C PRO A 37 -32.29 -10.38 -2.25
N ASN A 38 -32.22 -9.57 -1.20
CA ASN A 38 -32.78 -9.85 0.12
C ASN A 38 -32.32 -11.19 0.75
N GLY A 39 -31.09 -11.62 0.49
CA GLY A 39 -30.51 -12.82 1.07
C GLY A 39 -29.77 -12.50 2.36
N SER A 40 -30.04 -13.24 3.44
CA SER A 40 -29.12 -13.27 4.59
C SER A 40 -27.73 -13.70 4.10
N MET A 41 -26.69 -12.97 4.51
CA MET A 41 -25.30 -13.33 4.23
C MET A 41 -25.05 -14.79 4.62
N THR A 42 -24.38 -15.57 3.79
CA THR A 42 -23.97 -16.95 4.13
C THR A 42 -22.45 -17.08 4.11
N VAL A 43 -21.93 -18.15 4.71
CA VAL A 43 -20.49 -18.41 4.67
C VAL A 43 -20.00 -18.66 3.25
N GLU A 44 -20.81 -19.34 2.43
CA GLU A 44 -20.48 -19.64 1.05
C GLU A 44 -20.33 -18.36 0.21
N THR A 45 -21.22 -17.37 0.39
CA THR A 45 -21.08 -16.07 -0.27
C THR A 45 -19.87 -15.30 0.24
N ALA A 46 -19.58 -15.35 1.54
CA ALA A 46 -18.41 -14.70 2.12
C ALA A 46 -17.10 -15.27 1.56
N LEU A 47 -17.04 -16.59 1.37
CA LEU A 47 -15.89 -17.28 0.80
C LEU A 47 -15.74 -17.00 -0.70
N ASP A 48 -16.84 -16.97 -1.46
CA ASP A 48 -16.83 -16.58 -2.86
C ASP A 48 -16.33 -15.13 -3.01
N ASP A 49 -16.78 -14.22 -2.15
CA ASP A 49 -16.32 -12.84 -2.15
C ASP A 49 -14.83 -12.71 -1.80
N TYR A 50 -14.35 -13.56 -0.89
CA TYR A 50 -12.92 -13.67 -0.57
C TYR A 50 -12.09 -14.18 -1.75
N GLN A 51 -12.60 -15.13 -2.53
CA GLN A 51 -11.95 -15.62 -3.75
C GLN A 51 -11.94 -14.56 -4.85
N LYS A 52 -13.10 -13.92 -5.11
CA LYS A 52 -13.23 -12.81 -6.07
C LYS A 52 -12.25 -11.69 -5.74
N ALA A 53 -12.19 -11.30 -4.47
CA ALA A 53 -11.26 -10.28 -4.02
C ALA A 53 -9.84 -10.62 -4.48
N GLN A 54 -9.33 -11.82 -4.19
CA GLN A 54 -7.96 -12.22 -4.55
C GLN A 54 -7.62 -12.14 -6.05
N THR A 55 -8.60 -12.26 -6.93
CA THR A 55 -8.39 -12.12 -8.39
C THR A 55 -8.29 -10.66 -8.87
N LEU A 56 -8.65 -9.69 -8.03
CA LEU A 56 -8.64 -8.28 -8.40
C LEU A 56 -7.22 -7.71 -8.41
N SER A 57 -6.93 -6.90 -9.42
CA SER A 57 -5.70 -6.11 -9.45
C SER A 57 -5.69 -5.06 -8.32
N PRO A 58 -4.50 -4.64 -7.83
CA PRO A 58 -4.40 -3.70 -6.71
C PRO A 58 -5.21 -2.41 -6.91
N ALA A 59 -5.18 -1.87 -8.14
CA ALA A 59 -5.91 -0.66 -8.53
C ALA A 59 -7.43 -0.87 -8.54
N LYS A 60 -7.93 -2.01 -9.04
CA LYS A 60 -9.36 -2.32 -9.04
C LYS A 60 -9.87 -2.50 -7.61
N ALA A 61 -9.16 -3.28 -6.81
CA ALA A 61 -9.55 -3.50 -5.42
C ALA A 61 -9.48 -2.22 -4.56
N ALA A 62 -8.59 -1.26 -4.86
CA ALA A 62 -8.61 0.05 -4.21
C ALA A 62 -9.86 0.89 -4.57
N ARG A 63 -10.28 0.85 -5.84
CA ARG A 63 -11.53 1.49 -6.29
C ARG A 63 -12.76 0.84 -5.65
N GLU A 64 -12.80 -0.49 -5.62
CA GLU A 64 -13.86 -1.25 -4.97
C GLU A 64 -13.92 -0.98 -3.46
N MET A 65 -12.78 -0.93 -2.77
CA MET A 65 -12.71 -0.57 -1.35
C MET A 65 -13.35 0.81 -1.11
N THR A 66 -13.04 1.79 -1.96
CA THR A 66 -13.62 3.13 -1.84
C THR A 66 -15.13 3.13 -2.09
N ARG A 67 -15.57 2.41 -3.13
CA ARG A 67 -16.99 2.25 -3.47
C ARG A 67 -17.76 1.59 -2.33
N LEU A 68 -17.30 0.44 -1.86
CA LEU A 68 -17.95 -0.34 -0.80
C LEU A 68 -17.99 0.43 0.53
N ARG A 69 -16.97 1.24 0.85
CA ARG A 69 -17.03 2.14 2.02
C ARG A 69 -18.17 3.14 1.92
N GLN A 70 -18.38 3.71 0.73
CA GLN A 70 -19.48 4.64 0.51
C GLN A 70 -20.83 3.91 0.58
N THR A 71 -20.92 2.70 0.02
CA THR A 71 -22.10 1.85 0.10
C THR A 71 -22.43 1.52 1.56
N TYR A 72 -21.49 0.98 2.32
CA TYR A 72 -21.67 0.58 3.72
C TYR A 72 -22.08 1.76 4.60
N ARG A 73 -21.52 2.96 4.36
CA ARG A 73 -21.92 4.18 5.09
C ARG A 73 -23.37 4.59 4.83
N ARG A 74 -23.90 4.32 3.64
CA ARG A 74 -25.30 4.63 3.27
C ARG A 74 -26.25 3.54 3.75
N HIS A 75 -25.86 2.29 3.58
CA HIS A 75 -26.63 1.11 3.90
C HIS A 75 -25.70 0.08 4.55
N PRO A 76 -25.59 0.08 5.88
CA PRO A 76 -24.74 -0.88 6.59
C PRO A 76 -25.42 -2.25 6.59
N ASP A 77 -24.85 -3.18 5.83
CA ASP A 77 -25.29 -4.57 5.73
C ASP A 77 -24.12 -5.54 5.88
N ASP A 78 -24.43 -6.80 6.20
CA ASP A 78 -23.40 -7.81 6.43
C ASP A 78 -22.68 -8.18 5.13
N GLU A 79 -23.37 -8.14 3.98
CA GLU A 79 -22.76 -8.41 2.67
C GLU A 79 -21.63 -7.42 2.37
N THR A 80 -21.92 -6.10 2.39
CA THR A 80 -20.88 -5.08 2.13
C THR A 80 -19.78 -5.13 3.18
N LEU A 81 -20.11 -5.48 4.44
CA LEU A 81 -19.12 -5.68 5.50
C LEU A 81 -18.13 -6.79 5.12
N PHE A 82 -18.61 -7.98 4.77
CA PHE A 82 -17.73 -9.10 4.43
C PHE A 82 -16.97 -8.86 3.12
N GLN A 83 -17.54 -8.13 2.15
CA GLN A 83 -16.82 -7.69 0.95
C GLN A 83 -15.68 -6.71 1.29
N LEU A 84 -15.91 -5.77 2.21
CA LEU A 84 -14.86 -4.86 2.71
C LEU A 84 -13.73 -5.63 3.42
N VAL A 85 -14.10 -6.58 4.28
CA VAL A 85 -13.13 -7.44 4.98
C VAL A 85 -12.32 -8.27 3.98
N ALA A 86 -12.97 -8.89 2.99
CA ALA A 86 -12.31 -9.68 1.95
C ALA A 86 -11.24 -8.87 1.18
N LEU A 87 -11.55 -7.61 0.84
CA LEU A 87 -10.57 -6.73 0.20
C LEU A 87 -9.45 -6.30 1.15
N ALA A 88 -9.73 -6.12 2.44
CA ALA A 88 -8.76 -5.67 3.44
C ALA A 88 -7.72 -6.74 3.82
N VAL A 89 -8.09 -8.02 3.76
CA VAL A 89 -7.17 -9.15 4.04
C VAL A 89 -6.06 -9.29 2.99
N GLN A 90 -6.22 -8.68 1.82
CA GLN A 90 -5.24 -8.79 0.74
C GLN A 90 -3.84 -8.29 1.14
N PRO A 91 -2.78 -8.90 0.57
CA PRO A 91 -1.43 -8.39 0.74
C PRO A 91 -1.30 -6.97 0.17
N GLY A 92 -0.50 -6.14 0.83
CA GLY A 92 -0.25 -4.75 0.39
C GLY A 92 -1.36 -3.74 0.69
N ARG A 93 -2.45 -4.14 1.35
CA ARG A 93 -3.49 -3.22 1.81
C ARG A 93 -3.00 -2.32 2.94
N SER A 94 -3.61 -1.14 3.05
CA SER A 94 -3.21 -0.16 4.04
C SER A 94 -3.53 -0.62 5.46
N GLN A 95 -2.78 -0.13 6.44
CA GLN A 95 -3.05 -0.40 7.85
C GLN A 95 -4.45 0.10 8.27
N ALA A 96 -4.87 1.25 7.75
CA ALA A 96 -6.19 1.82 8.01
C ALA A 96 -7.32 0.94 7.46
N ASP A 97 -7.13 0.33 6.29
CA ASP A 97 -8.13 -0.59 5.71
C ASP A 97 -8.31 -1.83 6.59
N ARG A 98 -7.21 -2.36 7.13
CA ARG A 98 -7.21 -3.53 8.02
C ARG A 98 -7.82 -3.20 9.39
N GLN A 99 -7.53 -2.03 9.94
CA GLN A 99 -8.12 -1.57 11.20
C GLN A 99 -9.63 -1.41 11.06
N LEU A 100 -10.10 -0.77 9.99
CA LEU A 100 -11.53 -0.67 9.70
C LEU A 100 -12.18 -2.06 9.61
N ALA A 101 -11.57 -3.00 8.88
CA ALA A 101 -12.10 -4.36 8.76
C ALA A 101 -12.19 -5.08 10.12
N LEU A 102 -11.20 -4.91 11.00
CA LEU A 102 -11.24 -5.45 12.36
C LEU A 102 -12.36 -4.84 13.21
N GLU A 103 -12.56 -3.53 13.14
CA GLU A 103 -13.65 -2.84 13.84
C GLU A 103 -15.01 -3.39 13.39
N LEU A 104 -15.20 -3.52 12.08
CA LEU A 104 -16.41 -4.06 11.50
C LEU A 104 -16.68 -5.51 11.94
N LEU A 105 -15.66 -6.38 11.95
CA LEU A 105 -15.81 -7.77 12.42
C LEU A 105 -16.14 -7.85 13.92
N ARG A 106 -15.55 -6.98 14.73
CA ARG A 106 -15.85 -6.90 16.17
C ARG A 106 -17.26 -6.43 16.43
N ASP A 107 -17.72 -5.44 15.67
CA ASP A 107 -19.10 -4.96 15.75
C ASP A 107 -20.07 -6.05 15.30
N TYR A 108 -19.78 -6.76 14.20
CA TYR A 108 -20.58 -7.89 13.74
C TYR A 108 -20.73 -8.97 14.83
N ARG A 109 -19.64 -9.33 15.52
CA ARG A 109 -19.67 -10.33 16.61
C ARG A 109 -20.46 -9.88 17.84
N ARG A 110 -20.64 -8.58 18.05
CA ARG A 110 -21.41 -8.01 19.16
C ARG A 110 -22.90 -7.92 18.86
N ARG A 111 -23.29 -7.99 17.58
CA ARG A 111 -24.70 -8.07 17.17
C ARG A 111 -25.29 -9.41 17.63
N GLU A 112 -26.61 -9.47 17.79
CA GLU A 112 -27.36 -10.68 18.19
C GLU A 112 -26.93 -11.94 17.43
N PRO A 113 -27.12 -13.15 17.99
CA PRO A 113 -26.54 -14.38 17.45
C PRO A 113 -26.98 -14.63 16.01
N GLY A 114 -26.12 -14.23 15.07
CA GLY A 114 -26.23 -14.57 13.66
C GLY A 114 -25.83 -16.02 13.39
N ASP A 115 -25.67 -16.37 12.11
CA ASP A 115 -25.22 -17.71 11.71
C ASP A 115 -23.88 -18.06 12.39
N GLN A 116 -23.89 -19.15 13.17
CA GLN A 116 -22.72 -19.65 13.90
C GLN A 116 -21.52 -19.87 12.98
N ARG A 117 -21.74 -20.28 11.73
CA ARG A 117 -20.67 -20.52 10.76
C ARG A 117 -20.02 -19.20 10.33
N LEU A 118 -20.80 -18.13 10.15
CA LEU A 118 -20.30 -16.79 9.86
C LEU A 118 -19.53 -16.22 11.04
N LEU A 119 -19.98 -16.49 12.28
CA LEU A 119 -19.24 -16.08 13.48
C LEU A 119 -17.86 -16.76 13.57
N VAL A 120 -17.76 -18.04 13.17
CA VAL A 120 -16.47 -18.74 13.09
C VAL A 120 -15.59 -18.11 12.02
N LEU A 121 -16.12 -17.88 10.81
CA LEU A 121 -15.38 -17.22 9.74
C LEU A 121 -14.90 -15.82 10.15
N ALA A 122 -15.78 -15.02 10.76
CA ALA A 122 -15.46 -13.69 11.28
C ALA A 122 -14.31 -13.75 12.29
N SER A 123 -14.32 -14.73 13.20
CA SER A 123 -13.25 -14.93 14.19
C SER A 123 -11.92 -15.30 13.54
N MET A 124 -11.94 -16.15 12.51
CA MET A 124 -10.73 -16.50 11.75
C MET A 124 -10.16 -15.31 10.98
N LEU A 125 -11.02 -14.53 10.33
CA LEU A 125 -10.63 -13.32 9.61
C LEU A 125 -10.10 -12.24 10.56
N GLU A 126 -10.69 -12.11 11.75
CA GLU A 126 -10.20 -11.21 12.80
C GLU A 126 -8.79 -11.59 13.24
N GLY A 127 -8.55 -12.88 13.55
CA GLY A 127 -7.22 -13.37 13.92
C GLY A 127 -6.17 -13.10 12.84
N ARG A 128 -6.52 -13.40 11.58
CA ARG A 128 -5.63 -13.15 10.44
C ARG A 128 -5.31 -11.66 10.23
N LEU A 129 -6.31 -10.78 10.34
CA LEU A 129 -6.10 -9.34 10.20
C LEU A 129 -5.25 -8.78 11.35
N ALA A 130 -5.47 -9.26 12.58
CA ALA A 130 -4.68 -8.88 13.75
C ALA A 130 -3.21 -9.29 13.58
N GLU A 131 -2.96 -10.53 13.13
CA GLU A 131 -1.61 -11.01 12.82
C GLU A 131 -0.94 -10.17 11.72
N GLN A 132 -1.66 -9.87 10.63
CA GLN A 132 -1.14 -9.02 9.57
C GLN A 132 -0.76 -7.61 10.07
N LEU A 133 -1.53 -7.04 11.00
CA LEU A 133 -1.20 -5.76 11.63
C LEU A 133 0.05 -5.86 12.50
N GLN A 134 0.18 -6.92 13.31
CA GLN A 134 1.36 -7.17 14.13
C GLN A 134 2.61 -7.30 13.26
N LEU A 135 2.57 -8.15 12.22
CA LEU A 135 3.67 -8.33 11.27
C LEU A 135 4.04 -7.02 10.56
N THR A 136 3.07 -6.17 10.23
CA THR A 136 3.35 -4.87 9.61
C THR A 136 4.07 -3.96 10.60
N SER A 137 3.65 -3.93 11.87
CA SER A 137 4.30 -3.14 12.91
C SER A 137 5.73 -3.62 13.22
N GLU A 138 5.96 -4.93 13.22
CA GLU A 138 7.28 -5.52 13.42
C GLU A 138 8.20 -5.21 12.25
N ARG A 139 7.70 -5.33 11.01
CA ARG A 139 8.44 -4.94 9.81
C ARG A 139 8.85 -3.47 9.86
N ASP A 140 7.94 -2.58 10.28
CA ASP A 140 8.21 -1.15 10.33
C ASP A 140 9.23 -0.82 11.44
N ARG A 141 9.16 -1.50 12.59
CA ARG A 141 10.20 -1.42 13.65
C ARG A 141 11.56 -1.92 13.17
N ALA A 142 11.60 -3.07 12.50
CA ALA A 142 12.84 -3.62 11.95
C ALA A 142 13.46 -2.67 10.91
N ARG A 143 12.62 -2.01 10.09
CA ARG A 143 13.07 -1.02 9.12
C ARG A 143 13.67 0.22 9.80
N GLN A 144 13.06 0.71 10.87
CA GLN A 144 13.60 1.82 11.66
C GLN A 144 14.95 1.45 12.28
N GLN A 145 15.04 0.27 12.90
CA GLN A 145 16.30 -0.23 13.46
C GLN A 145 17.41 -0.37 12.41
N ALA A 146 17.07 -0.85 11.21
CA ALA A 146 18.03 -0.94 10.11
C ALA A 146 18.55 0.44 9.68
N GLN A 147 17.66 1.44 9.60
CA GLN A 147 18.05 2.83 9.30
C GLN A 147 18.94 3.43 10.39
N ASP A 148 18.61 3.19 11.67
CA ASP A 148 19.41 3.66 12.81
C ASP A 148 20.81 3.01 12.86
N LEU A 149 20.90 1.73 12.50
CA LEU A 149 22.19 1.04 12.39
C LEU A 149 23.01 1.56 11.21
N GLU A 150 22.36 1.85 10.07
CA GLU A 150 23.02 2.44 8.90
C GLU A 150 23.59 3.83 9.21
N THR A 151 22.83 4.69 9.89
CA THR A 151 23.30 6.04 10.27
C THR A 151 24.47 5.95 11.24
N ARG A 152 24.37 5.11 12.28
CA ARG A 152 25.49 4.86 13.22
C ARG A 152 26.72 4.30 12.51
N GLY A 153 26.54 3.40 11.56
CA GLY A 153 27.63 2.88 10.73
C GLY A 153 28.38 3.99 10.00
N ARG A 154 27.64 4.89 9.34
CA ARG A 154 28.23 6.05 8.65
C ARG A 154 28.95 7.01 9.60
N GLU A 155 28.38 7.28 10.78
CA GLU A 155 29.03 8.12 11.79
C GLU A 155 30.35 7.51 12.28
N LEU A 156 30.38 6.21 12.53
CA LEU A 156 31.59 5.50 12.93
C LEU A 156 32.64 5.50 11.81
N GLU A 157 32.24 5.34 10.55
CA GLU A 157 33.14 5.44 9.42
C GLU A 157 33.78 6.83 9.32
N ILE A 158 33.00 7.91 9.50
CA ILE A 158 33.52 9.29 9.51
C ILE A 158 34.53 9.46 10.64
N LYS A 159 34.18 9.07 11.86
CA LYS A 159 35.09 9.16 13.03
C LYS A 159 36.36 8.35 12.82
N ASN A 160 36.27 7.17 12.20
CA ASN A 160 37.44 6.34 11.91
C ASN A 160 38.37 7.05 10.92
N ARG A 161 37.83 7.66 9.86
CA ARG A 161 38.63 8.47 8.92
C ARG A 161 39.32 9.64 9.61
N GLU A 162 38.60 10.39 10.45
CA GLU A 162 39.18 11.50 11.22
C GLU A 162 40.31 11.04 12.15
N LEU A 163 40.13 9.90 12.82
CA LEU A 163 41.17 9.33 13.68
C LEU A 163 42.38 8.85 12.88
N GLN A 164 42.18 8.25 11.71
CA GLN A 164 43.27 7.87 10.81
C GLN A 164 44.04 9.08 10.29
N GLU A 165 43.36 10.18 9.97
CA GLU A 165 44.02 11.44 9.59
C GLU A 165 44.85 12.03 10.72
N LYS A 166 44.31 12.02 11.96
CA LYS A 166 45.05 12.46 13.16
C LYS A 166 46.27 11.59 13.44
N LEU A 167 46.14 10.27 13.31
CA LEU A 167 47.27 9.34 13.47
C LEU A 167 48.38 9.64 12.46
N ARG A 168 48.04 9.79 11.17
CA ARG A 168 49.01 10.17 10.14
C ARG A 168 49.68 11.52 10.41
N ALA A 169 48.93 12.50 10.93
CA ALA A 169 49.48 13.79 11.32
C ALA A 169 50.51 13.65 12.46
N LEU A 170 50.20 12.83 13.48
CA LEU A 170 51.11 12.56 14.58
C LEU A 170 52.37 11.81 14.13
N GLU A 171 52.23 10.78 13.29
CA GLU A 171 53.36 10.06 12.69
C GLU A 171 54.29 11.00 11.91
N ASN A 172 53.72 11.94 11.15
CA ASN A 172 54.50 12.95 10.44
C ASN A 172 55.23 13.90 11.39
N ILE A 173 54.58 14.35 12.48
CA ILE A 173 55.22 15.19 13.49
C ILE A 173 56.39 14.45 14.15
N GLU A 174 56.19 13.20 14.54
CA GLU A 174 57.24 12.38 15.15
C GLU A 174 58.43 12.21 14.20
N LYS A 175 58.18 11.96 12.92
CA LYS A 175 59.24 11.85 11.90
C LYS A 175 60.05 13.15 11.77
N ILE A 176 59.38 14.30 11.76
CA ILE A 176 60.04 15.62 11.70
C ILE A 176 60.88 15.87 12.96
N LEU A 177 60.37 15.53 14.14
CA LEU A 177 61.09 15.69 15.41
C LEU A 177 62.35 14.83 15.44
N ARG A 178 62.25 13.54 15.10
CA ARG A 178 63.42 12.63 15.03
C ARG A 178 64.49 13.13 14.05
N GLN A 179 64.08 13.67 12.90
CA GLN A 179 65.02 14.22 11.93
C GLN A 179 65.76 15.43 12.49
N ARG A 180 65.06 16.35 13.16
CA ARG A 180 65.68 17.52 13.82
C ARG A 180 66.64 17.15 14.95
N GLU A 181 66.36 16.07 15.68
CA GLU A 181 67.26 15.55 16.71
C GLU A 181 68.53 14.93 16.11
N SER A 182 68.43 14.27 14.95
CA SER A 182 69.61 13.70 14.27
C SER A 182 70.52 14.74 13.61
N GLU A 183 70.03 15.96 13.39
CA GLU A 183 70.77 17.08 12.79
C GLU A 183 71.48 17.97 13.83
N ARG A 184 71.31 17.68 15.13
CA ARG A 184 71.99 18.34 16.26
C ARG A 184 73.16 17.52 16.78
#